data_AF-A0AAV5V2N8-F1
#
_entry.id   AF-A0AAV5V2N8-F1
#
_cell.length_a   1.000
_cell.length_b   1.000
_cell.length_c   1.000
_cell.angle_alpha   90.00
_cell.angle_beta   90.00
_cell.angle_gamma   90.00
#
_symmetry.space_group_name_H-M   'P 1'
#
loop_
_entity.id
_entity.type
_entity.pdbx_description
1 polymer ?
#
loop_
_entity_poly.entity_id
_entity_poly.type
_entity_poly.pdbx_seq_one_letter_code
_entity_poly.pdbx_strand_id
1 'polypeptide(L)'
;IQLLWLLSFFVSYSSPALITVKTSRGSLQGFDHDFGGNKSKPFYGYGQVFLGIPYAKAPLGKRRFSLPEDICQYSKNGEVYDAKYYRPRCHQIFDVLQPASNMSEDCLYLNVVTPNVHGKYPVMFYIHGGAFTAGGADVYHWKGTIRNLVSRGVVVVTIQYRVGLIGFFTTYTEKFPPNRGMFDQILALKWVNDEISNFGGDPKRITIFGQSAGAMAVSHLSMSPLAKGLFHQILQTSGSSLSAIETPEDPRGSIHKERARQMCNISDSNWGTPGKDDALMKCLLAATPSQLIQYDRSTTKSWNPTLDGAFMPDYPANLSKERPHFPVLMVDMLEESALFSQSVNDYNLSMIGPDTAKDFFAMVWPNYNSSTMNRLNELFLAGYSNGVIPDNDDHLGWAKLVTAIDTGRSFDANMVTDLKWYQANGNDQLWLFTFAHRHLLSFPIEVQGWIPVSHCADLPFVWFYPEVWDNSSVTLTADDFAVADHMGQIWTDFAKNGKLDYEKSGPNRNYVEIDKELTKGQNWRSAADEVFNEKVPQVVGEFPPLTISKESLNMLKELGSKTLNKWKSVQCNSSTRQSASTSTVLTIICFLAVLY
;
A
#
# COMPACT_ATOMS: atom_id res chain seq x y z
N ILE A 1 -60.98 11.08 -34.02
CA ILE A 1 -60.24 9.91 -33.46
C ILE A 1 -58.81 10.02 -33.96
N GLN A 2 -57.88 10.44 -33.10
CA GLN A 2 -56.49 9.96 -32.98
C GLN A 2 -55.75 10.91 -32.02
N LEU A 3 -55.65 10.46 -30.76
CA LEU A 3 -54.76 11.03 -29.75
C LEU A 3 -53.34 10.52 -30.03
N LEU A 4 -52.40 11.45 -30.18
CA LEU A 4 -50.96 11.19 -30.12
C LEU A 4 -50.51 11.23 -28.66
N TRP A 5 -50.15 10.07 -28.10
CA TRP A 5 -49.49 9.95 -26.80
C TRP A 5 -47.98 10.14 -26.99
N LEU A 6 -47.46 11.27 -26.53
CA LEU A 6 -46.03 11.47 -26.28
C LEU A 6 -45.75 11.06 -24.83
N LEU A 7 -45.22 9.85 -24.64
CA LEU A 7 -44.68 9.39 -23.36
C LEU A 7 -43.25 9.95 -23.22
N SER A 8 -43.14 11.08 -22.52
CA SER A 8 -41.87 11.61 -22.03
C SER A 8 -41.35 10.71 -20.91
N PHE A 9 -40.34 9.90 -21.20
CA PHE A 9 -39.56 9.23 -20.14
C PHE A 9 -38.71 10.28 -19.42
N PHE A 10 -39.21 10.81 -18.31
CA PHE A 10 -38.39 11.50 -17.33
C PHE A 10 -37.58 10.45 -16.57
N VAL A 11 -36.31 10.28 -16.93
CA VAL A 11 -35.33 9.64 -16.04
C VAL A 11 -35.05 10.63 -14.92
N SER A 12 -35.73 10.45 -13.79
CA SER A 12 -35.45 11.19 -12.56
C SER A 12 -34.08 10.78 -12.04
N TYR A 13 -33.05 11.59 -12.30
CA TYR A 13 -31.80 11.51 -11.53
C TYR A 13 -32.11 11.99 -10.11
N SER A 14 -32.37 11.06 -9.19
CA SER A 14 -32.42 11.37 -7.76
C SER A 14 -31.02 11.79 -7.32
N SER A 15 -30.89 13.01 -6.79
CA SER A 15 -29.64 13.42 -6.15
C SER A 15 -29.30 12.47 -5.00
N PRO A 16 -28.01 12.12 -4.79
CA PRO A 16 -27.56 11.33 -3.65
C PRO A 16 -28.19 11.80 -2.34
N ALA A 17 -28.79 10.90 -1.56
CA ALA A 17 -29.30 11.23 -0.25
C ALA A 17 -28.14 11.42 0.73
N LEU A 18 -28.23 12.44 1.57
CA LEU A 18 -27.22 12.71 2.58
C LEU A 18 -27.36 11.73 3.75
N ILE A 19 -26.24 11.21 4.22
CA ILE A 19 -26.20 10.28 5.36
C ILE A 19 -25.31 10.87 6.44
N THR A 20 -25.82 10.92 7.67
CA THR A 20 -25.06 11.38 8.83
C THR A 20 -24.73 10.21 9.76
N VAL A 21 -23.46 10.06 10.10
CA VAL A 21 -22.96 9.08 11.09
C VAL A 21 -22.39 9.83 12.28
N LYS A 22 -22.72 9.38 13.49
CA LYS A 22 -22.16 9.92 14.73
C LYS A 22 -21.02 9.02 15.21
N THR A 23 -19.80 9.57 15.28
CA THR A 23 -18.61 8.88 15.80
C THR A 23 -18.27 9.38 17.20
N SER A 24 -17.25 8.80 17.85
CA SER A 24 -16.75 9.36 19.12
C SER A 24 -16.05 10.72 18.96
N ARG A 25 -15.70 11.10 17.73
CA ARG A 25 -14.99 12.34 17.38
C ARG A 25 -15.91 13.44 16.83
N GLY A 26 -17.19 13.15 16.64
CA GLY A 26 -18.19 14.08 16.12
C GLY A 26 -19.03 13.48 15.01
N SER A 27 -19.98 14.26 14.49
CA SER A 27 -20.84 13.82 13.39
C SER A 27 -20.15 14.04 12.05
N LEU A 28 -20.34 13.11 11.12
CA LEU A 28 -19.84 13.15 9.75
C LEU A 28 -21.01 13.05 8.79
N GLN A 29 -20.99 13.81 7.70
CA GLN A 29 -21.97 13.71 6.63
C GLN A 29 -21.33 13.17 5.35
N GLY A 30 -21.83 12.02 4.88
CA GLY A 30 -21.56 11.43 3.58
C GLY A 30 -22.81 11.44 2.69
N PHE A 31 -22.86 10.52 1.73
CA PHE A 31 -23.98 10.37 0.80
C PHE A 31 -24.17 8.90 0.39
N ASP A 32 -25.33 8.53 -0.15
CA ASP A 32 -25.53 7.23 -0.82
C ASP A 32 -25.48 7.32 -2.34
N HIS A 33 -25.30 6.17 -2.97
CA HIS A 33 -25.42 6.05 -4.41
C HIS A 33 -25.94 4.66 -4.80
N ASP A 34 -26.91 4.63 -5.73
CA ASP A 34 -27.46 3.41 -6.31
C ASP A 34 -27.26 3.41 -7.83
N PHE A 35 -26.42 2.48 -8.32
CA PHE A 35 -26.23 2.24 -9.76
C PHE A 35 -27.28 1.28 -10.34
N GLY A 36 -28.21 0.78 -9.52
CA GLY A 36 -29.16 -0.27 -9.88
C GLY A 36 -28.54 -1.65 -9.93
N GLY A 37 -29.35 -2.67 -10.25
CA GLY A 37 -28.94 -4.09 -10.21
C GLY A 37 -28.44 -4.66 -11.55
N ASN A 38 -28.33 -3.86 -12.61
CA ASN A 38 -28.01 -4.39 -13.94
C ASN A 38 -26.51 -4.66 -14.10
N LYS A 39 -26.10 -5.92 -13.91
CA LYS A 39 -24.70 -6.38 -14.07
C LYS A 39 -24.17 -6.28 -15.50
N SER A 40 -25.01 -6.01 -16.50
CA SER A 40 -24.55 -5.73 -17.88
C SER A 40 -23.98 -4.31 -18.03
N LYS A 41 -24.12 -3.45 -17.03
CA LYS A 41 -23.51 -2.12 -16.99
C LYS A 41 -22.15 -2.21 -16.30
N PRO A 42 -21.18 -1.35 -16.66
CA PRO A 42 -19.88 -1.31 -15.99
C PRO A 42 -20.00 -1.11 -14.48
N PHE A 43 -20.93 -0.26 -14.05
CA PHE A 43 -21.21 0.00 -12.64
C PHE A 43 -22.63 -0.45 -12.26
N TYR A 44 -22.74 -1.16 -11.14
CA TYR A 44 -23.98 -1.61 -10.53
C TYR A 44 -23.81 -1.68 -9.01
N GLY A 45 -24.92 -1.82 -8.28
CA GLY A 45 -24.95 -1.95 -6.83
C GLY A 45 -25.17 -0.63 -6.11
N TYR A 46 -25.36 -0.75 -4.80
CA TYR A 46 -25.65 0.34 -3.88
C TYR A 46 -24.55 0.44 -2.82
N GLY A 47 -24.24 1.66 -2.39
CA GLY A 47 -23.33 1.90 -1.27
C GLY A 47 -23.49 3.29 -0.66
N GLN A 48 -23.06 3.41 0.58
CA GLN A 48 -23.00 4.64 1.36
C GLN A 48 -21.54 5.06 1.50
N VAL A 49 -21.26 6.32 1.22
CA VAL A 49 -19.93 6.83 0.90
C VAL A 49 -19.58 8.00 1.84
N PHE A 50 -18.42 7.90 2.48
CA PHE A 50 -17.83 8.94 3.30
C PHE A 50 -16.37 9.14 2.88
N LEU A 51 -16.05 10.30 2.31
CA LEU A 51 -14.75 10.61 1.74
C LEU A 51 -14.06 11.69 2.57
N GLY A 52 -12.74 11.58 2.74
CA GLY A 52 -11.95 12.64 3.33
C GLY A 52 -12.14 12.83 4.82
N ILE A 53 -12.30 11.74 5.58
CA ILE A 53 -12.42 11.76 7.04
C ILE A 53 -11.02 11.93 7.66
N PRO A 54 -10.75 12.97 8.45
CA PRO A 54 -9.46 13.12 9.11
C PRO A 54 -9.32 12.07 10.22
N TYR A 55 -8.23 11.30 10.20
CA TYR A 55 -7.91 10.35 11.27
C TYR A 55 -6.76 10.83 12.16
N ALA A 56 -6.08 11.90 11.76
CA ALA A 56 -4.98 12.52 12.49
C ALA A 56 -5.05 14.04 12.34
N LYS A 57 -4.34 14.78 13.22
CA LYS A 57 -4.10 16.20 13.02
C LYS A 57 -3.23 16.41 11.79
N ALA A 58 -3.51 17.47 11.04
CA ALA A 58 -2.70 17.86 9.89
C ALA A 58 -1.20 18.00 10.26
N PRO A 59 -0.29 17.32 9.55
CA PRO A 59 1.15 17.31 9.85
C PRO A 59 1.83 18.58 9.33
N LEU A 60 1.33 19.75 9.74
CA LEU A 60 1.81 21.06 9.29
C LEU A 60 2.81 21.68 10.28
N GLY A 61 3.71 22.52 9.76
CA GLY A 61 4.67 23.28 10.54
C GLY A 61 5.51 22.36 11.44
N LYS A 62 5.46 22.56 12.76
CA LYS A 62 6.22 21.75 13.73
C LYS A 62 5.86 20.24 13.70
N ARG A 63 4.72 19.86 13.11
CA ARG A 63 4.30 18.45 12.96
C ARG A 63 4.80 17.77 11.69
N ARG A 64 5.39 18.52 10.75
CA ARG A 64 5.83 17.99 9.43
C ARG A 64 6.66 16.72 9.57
N PHE A 65 7.67 16.77 10.43
CA PHE A 65 8.58 15.66 10.68
C PHE A 65 8.38 15.00 12.06
N SER A 66 7.20 15.16 12.67
CA SER A 66 6.84 14.41 13.87
C SER A 66 6.00 13.17 13.53
N LEU A 67 5.93 12.23 14.47
CA LEU A 67 4.90 11.19 14.44
C LEU A 67 3.50 11.81 14.43
N PRO A 68 2.50 11.13 13.85
CA PRO A 68 1.14 11.66 13.77
C PRO A 68 0.48 11.77 15.14
N GLU A 69 -0.35 12.79 15.31
CA GLU A 69 -1.17 13.00 16.50
C GLU A 69 -2.63 12.68 16.20
N ASP A 70 -3.31 11.96 17.09
CA ASP A 70 -4.74 11.68 16.98
C ASP A 70 -5.58 12.97 16.93
N ILE A 71 -6.67 12.92 16.18
CA ILE A 71 -7.70 13.95 16.13
C ILE A 71 -8.82 13.59 17.10
N CYS A 72 -8.91 14.29 18.23
CA CYS A 72 -9.88 13.96 19.27
C CYS A 72 -11.31 14.36 18.90
N GLN A 73 -11.46 15.42 18.08
CA GLN A 73 -12.74 15.97 17.65
C GLN A 73 -12.61 16.55 16.25
N TYR A 74 -13.64 16.40 15.43
CA TYR A 74 -13.70 17.00 14.08
C TYR A 74 -13.98 18.49 14.11
N SER A 75 -14.82 18.93 15.05
CA SER A 75 -15.14 20.34 15.25
C SER A 75 -15.24 20.66 16.74
N LYS A 76 -14.87 21.90 17.10
CA LYS A 76 -14.96 22.41 18.47
C LYS A 76 -16.39 22.74 18.91
N ASN A 77 -17.29 23.02 17.97
CA ASN A 77 -18.67 23.46 18.26
C ASN A 77 -19.71 22.39 17.92
N GLY A 78 -19.29 21.17 17.62
CA GLY A 78 -20.20 20.06 17.27
C GLY A 78 -20.76 20.12 15.86
N GLU A 79 -20.24 20.99 14.98
CA GLU A 79 -20.57 20.99 13.55
C GLU A 79 -20.37 19.61 12.92
N VAL A 80 -21.29 19.26 12.02
CA VAL A 80 -21.20 18.05 11.22
C VAL A 80 -20.08 18.24 10.20
N TYR A 81 -19.06 17.38 10.24
CA TYR A 81 -17.95 17.44 9.31
C TYR A 81 -18.38 16.94 7.92
N ASP A 82 -18.00 17.69 6.89
CA ASP A 82 -18.30 17.34 5.51
C ASP A 82 -17.34 16.26 4.99
N ALA A 83 -17.84 15.03 4.90
CA ALA A 83 -17.15 13.86 4.38
C ALA A 83 -17.71 13.43 3.01
N LYS A 84 -17.96 14.38 2.10
CA LYS A 84 -18.47 14.10 0.74
C LYS A 84 -17.42 14.13 -0.37
N TYR A 85 -16.19 14.55 -0.06
CA TYR A 85 -15.16 14.79 -1.08
C TYR A 85 -13.83 14.14 -0.70
N TYR A 86 -13.15 13.58 -1.70
CA TYR A 86 -11.76 13.18 -1.54
C TYR A 86 -10.91 14.39 -1.14
N ARG A 87 -9.96 14.14 -0.23
CA ARG A 87 -9.00 15.14 0.23
C ARG A 87 -7.70 15.02 -0.58
N PRO A 88 -6.88 16.08 -0.63
CA PRO A 88 -5.64 16.07 -1.41
C PRO A 88 -4.73 14.89 -1.03
N ARG A 89 -3.96 14.41 -1.99
CA ARG A 89 -2.89 13.45 -1.73
C ARG A 89 -1.79 14.08 -0.90
N CYS A 90 -1.02 13.26 -0.20
CA CYS A 90 0.21 13.76 0.43
C CYS A 90 1.17 14.27 -0.63
N HIS A 91 1.90 15.35 -0.33
CA HIS A 91 2.92 15.89 -1.23
C HIS A 91 3.91 14.81 -1.67
N GLN A 92 4.06 14.67 -2.98
CA GLN A 92 4.81 13.61 -3.63
C GLN A 92 5.21 14.03 -5.04
N ILE A 93 6.19 13.35 -5.61
CA ILE A 93 6.55 13.50 -7.01
C ILE A 93 5.42 13.04 -7.93
N PHE A 94 5.44 13.52 -9.17
CA PHE A 94 4.52 13.04 -10.19
C PHE A 94 4.77 11.56 -10.46
N ASP A 95 3.74 10.75 -10.28
CA ASP A 95 3.73 9.33 -10.63
C ASP A 95 2.91 9.11 -11.90
N VAL A 96 3.50 8.47 -12.91
CA VAL A 96 2.85 8.29 -14.22
C VAL A 96 1.62 7.36 -14.08
N LEU A 97 1.69 6.40 -13.15
CA LEU A 97 0.59 5.48 -12.88
C LEU A 97 -0.54 6.13 -12.09
N GLN A 98 -0.21 7.13 -11.28
CA GLN A 98 -1.13 7.84 -10.40
C GLN A 98 -0.83 9.34 -10.43
N PRO A 99 -1.13 10.05 -11.53
CA PRO A 99 -0.80 11.47 -11.67
C PRO A 99 -1.50 12.27 -10.56
N ALA A 100 -0.72 12.99 -9.74
CA ALA A 100 -1.23 13.79 -8.64
C ALA A 100 -1.39 15.25 -9.10
N SER A 101 -2.62 15.70 -9.29
CA SER A 101 -2.92 17.11 -9.60
C SER A 101 -3.29 17.93 -8.36
N ASN A 102 -3.73 17.28 -7.28
CA ASN A 102 -4.14 17.92 -6.03
C ASN A 102 -3.37 17.34 -4.83
N MET A 103 -2.39 18.09 -4.33
CA MET A 103 -1.51 17.69 -3.24
C MET A 103 -1.51 18.69 -2.09
N SER A 104 -1.41 18.18 -0.86
CA SER A 104 -1.28 18.97 0.36
C SER A 104 -0.43 18.23 1.39
N GLU A 105 0.19 18.95 2.32
CA GLU A 105 0.74 18.32 3.53
C GLU A 105 -0.37 17.99 4.54
N ASP A 106 -1.48 18.73 4.50
CA ASP A 106 -2.72 18.33 5.17
C ASP A 106 -3.38 17.23 4.34
N CYS A 107 -2.95 15.99 4.58
CA CYS A 107 -3.32 14.82 3.77
C CYS A 107 -3.69 13.57 4.58
N LEU A 108 -3.69 13.60 5.91
CA LEU A 108 -3.94 12.42 6.75
C LEU A 108 -5.45 12.13 6.89
N TYR A 109 -6.03 11.66 5.79
CA TYR A 109 -7.45 11.35 5.65
C TYR A 109 -7.67 9.89 5.23
N LEU A 110 -8.86 9.38 5.53
CA LEU A 110 -9.34 8.09 5.06
C LEU A 110 -10.73 8.23 4.44
N ASN A 111 -11.13 7.23 3.66
CA ASN A 111 -12.43 7.11 3.05
C ASN A 111 -13.08 5.79 3.48
N VAL A 112 -14.40 5.79 3.67
CA VAL A 112 -15.20 4.61 4.00
C VAL A 112 -16.32 4.47 2.98
N VAL A 113 -16.41 3.28 2.37
CA VAL A 113 -17.55 2.89 1.53
C VAL A 113 -18.17 1.64 2.14
N THR A 114 -19.47 1.70 2.44
CA THR A 114 -20.18 0.65 3.18
C THR A 114 -21.48 0.27 2.49
N PRO A 115 -21.94 -1.01 2.57
CA PRO A 115 -23.24 -1.38 2.04
C PRO A 115 -24.37 -0.72 2.82
N ASN A 116 -24.22 -0.59 4.14
CA ASN A 116 -25.19 0.01 5.05
C ASN A 116 -24.54 0.31 6.42
N VAL A 117 -24.69 1.55 6.92
CA VAL A 117 -24.17 2.00 8.22
C VAL A 117 -24.77 1.26 9.43
N HIS A 118 -25.92 0.60 9.26
CA HIS A 118 -26.57 -0.20 10.30
C HIS A 118 -26.21 -1.69 10.24
N GLY A 119 -25.31 -2.09 9.35
CA GLY A 119 -24.90 -3.47 9.20
C GLY A 119 -23.83 -3.94 10.19
N LYS A 120 -23.28 -5.12 9.91
CA LYS A 120 -22.10 -5.67 10.58
C LYS A 120 -21.29 -6.48 9.58
N TYR A 121 -20.59 -5.78 8.72
CA TYR A 121 -19.86 -6.34 7.58
C TYR A 121 -18.37 -6.53 7.92
N PRO A 122 -17.69 -7.51 7.31
CA PRO A 122 -16.22 -7.53 7.32
C PRO A 122 -15.67 -6.24 6.71
N VAL A 123 -14.50 -5.83 7.18
CA VAL A 123 -13.83 -4.59 6.80
C VAL A 123 -12.58 -4.93 6.00
N MET A 124 -12.46 -4.39 4.80
CA MET A 124 -11.25 -4.43 3.99
C MET A 124 -10.54 -3.08 4.09
N PHE A 125 -9.37 -3.06 4.73
CA PHE A 125 -8.56 -1.87 4.96
C PHE A 125 -7.40 -1.82 3.96
N TYR A 126 -7.49 -0.93 2.98
CA TYR A 126 -6.56 -0.83 1.88
C TYR A 126 -5.44 0.18 2.14
N ILE A 127 -4.20 -0.26 1.91
CA ILE A 127 -2.99 0.55 1.93
C ILE A 127 -2.46 0.62 0.50
N HIS A 128 -2.38 1.84 -0.05
CA HIS A 128 -1.94 2.04 -1.43
C HIS A 128 -0.44 1.77 -1.61
N GLY A 129 -0.05 1.41 -2.84
CA GLY A 129 1.34 1.29 -3.28
C GLY A 129 2.00 2.63 -3.64
N GLY A 130 3.06 2.57 -4.46
CA GLY A 130 3.80 3.75 -4.94
C GLY A 130 5.21 3.90 -4.38
N ALA A 131 5.91 2.78 -4.12
CA ALA A 131 7.30 2.74 -3.66
C ALA A 131 7.59 3.63 -2.43
N PHE A 132 6.60 3.78 -1.53
CA PHE A 132 6.62 4.70 -0.38
C PHE A 132 6.93 6.16 -0.74
N THR A 133 6.86 6.54 -2.01
CA THR A 133 7.26 7.84 -2.56
C THR A 133 6.08 8.59 -3.17
N ALA A 134 5.09 7.86 -3.67
CA ALA A 134 3.87 8.36 -4.28
C ALA A 134 2.67 7.46 -3.94
N GLY A 135 1.51 7.80 -4.49
CA GLY A 135 0.24 7.10 -4.35
C GLY A 135 -0.87 7.96 -3.76
N GLY A 136 -2.13 7.56 -4.00
CA GLY A 136 -3.28 8.27 -3.45
C GLY A 136 -4.55 7.43 -3.32
N ALA A 137 -5.24 7.58 -2.20
CA ALA A 137 -6.50 6.90 -1.90
C ALA A 137 -7.64 7.23 -2.86
N ASP A 138 -7.59 8.39 -3.54
CA ASP A 138 -8.59 8.85 -4.50
C ASP A 138 -8.60 8.06 -5.82
N VAL A 139 -7.48 7.41 -6.18
CA VAL A 139 -7.41 6.53 -7.36
C VAL A 139 -8.36 5.34 -7.22
N TYR A 140 -8.57 4.88 -5.99
CA TYR A 140 -9.44 3.76 -5.65
C TYR A 140 -10.88 4.26 -5.50
N HIS A 141 -11.43 4.70 -6.63
CA HIS A 141 -12.67 5.46 -6.70
C HIS A 141 -13.88 4.69 -6.18
N TRP A 142 -14.73 5.36 -5.39
CA TRP A 142 -15.87 4.76 -4.69
C TRP A 142 -16.85 4.03 -5.62
N LYS A 143 -16.98 4.46 -6.89
CA LYS A 143 -17.83 3.79 -7.90
C LYS A 143 -17.43 2.34 -8.13
N GLY A 144 -16.15 2.11 -8.43
CA GLY A 144 -15.63 0.78 -8.68
C GLY A 144 -15.52 -0.04 -7.40
N THR A 145 -15.25 0.62 -6.27
CA THR A 145 -15.37 0.03 -4.94
C THR A 145 -16.79 -0.49 -4.66
N ILE A 146 -17.84 0.28 -4.99
CA ILE A 146 -19.24 -0.16 -4.88
C ILE A 146 -19.46 -1.39 -5.74
N ARG A 147 -19.15 -1.28 -7.04
CA ARG A 147 -19.37 -2.35 -8.00
C ARG A 147 -18.71 -3.65 -7.56
N ASN A 148 -17.41 -3.62 -7.31
CA ASN A 148 -16.65 -4.86 -7.25
C ASN A 148 -16.51 -5.44 -5.85
N LEU A 149 -16.57 -4.60 -4.80
CA LEU A 149 -16.31 -5.03 -3.43
C LEU A 149 -17.55 -4.85 -2.55
N VAL A 150 -18.04 -3.63 -2.38
CA VAL A 150 -19.07 -3.29 -1.37
C VAL A 150 -20.42 -3.93 -1.71
N SER A 151 -20.79 -4.02 -2.99
CA SER A 151 -22.00 -4.74 -3.44
C SER A 151 -22.00 -6.23 -3.05
N ARG A 152 -20.82 -6.78 -2.72
CA ARG A 152 -20.63 -8.15 -2.25
C ARG A 152 -20.66 -8.26 -0.72
N GLY A 153 -21.01 -7.20 0.02
CA GLY A 153 -21.25 -7.26 1.46
C GLY A 153 -20.01 -7.08 2.34
N VAL A 154 -19.11 -6.17 1.96
CA VAL A 154 -17.96 -5.76 2.79
C VAL A 154 -17.91 -4.23 2.90
N VAL A 155 -17.33 -3.74 3.99
CA VAL A 155 -16.94 -2.32 4.12
C VAL A 155 -15.52 -2.17 3.57
N VAL A 156 -15.27 -1.13 2.78
CA VAL A 156 -13.94 -0.81 2.28
C VAL A 156 -13.47 0.50 2.89
N VAL A 157 -12.25 0.49 3.43
CA VAL A 157 -11.56 1.68 3.94
C VAL A 157 -10.30 1.88 3.11
N THR A 158 -10.11 3.07 2.56
CA THR A 158 -8.85 3.46 1.89
C THR A 158 -8.22 4.61 2.65
N ILE A 159 -6.90 4.59 2.83
CA ILE A 159 -6.20 5.61 3.60
C ILE A 159 -5.18 6.37 2.75
N GLN A 160 -4.96 7.63 3.10
CA GLN A 160 -3.71 8.32 2.77
C GLN A 160 -2.70 8.07 3.89
N TYR A 161 -1.41 8.15 3.58
CA TYR A 161 -0.33 8.21 4.57
C TYR A 161 0.83 9.02 4.00
N ARG A 162 1.68 9.61 4.84
CA ARG A 162 2.83 10.38 4.33
C ARG A 162 3.80 9.48 3.57
N VAL A 163 4.22 9.95 2.40
CA VAL A 163 5.19 9.31 1.50
C VAL A 163 6.45 10.16 1.35
N GLY A 164 7.44 9.64 0.64
CA GLY A 164 8.68 10.30 0.26
C GLY A 164 9.51 10.74 1.47
N LEU A 165 10.26 11.83 1.27
CA LEU A 165 11.07 12.45 2.32
C LEU A 165 10.23 12.77 3.57
N ILE A 166 9.02 13.29 3.40
CA ILE A 166 8.17 13.70 4.53
C ILE A 166 7.76 12.48 5.39
N GLY A 167 7.43 11.36 4.76
CA GLY A 167 7.02 10.13 5.43
C GLY A 167 8.14 9.29 6.03
N PHE A 168 9.33 9.29 5.41
CA PHE A 168 10.34 8.27 5.71
C PHE A 168 11.72 8.81 6.09
N PHE A 169 12.03 10.10 5.87
CA PHE A 169 13.33 10.67 6.25
C PHE A 169 13.65 10.50 7.74
N THR A 170 14.85 10.05 8.10
CA THR A 170 15.25 9.87 9.50
C THR A 170 16.72 10.17 9.70
N THR A 171 17.07 10.72 10.87
CA THR A 171 18.46 10.78 11.37
C THR A 171 18.74 9.73 12.44
N TYR A 172 17.76 8.85 12.71
CA TYR A 172 17.75 7.91 13.84
C TYR A 172 17.88 8.63 15.19
N THR A 173 17.20 9.76 15.34
CA THR A 173 17.10 10.53 16.59
C THR A 173 15.65 10.87 16.92
N GLU A 174 15.39 11.35 18.14
CA GLU A 174 14.04 11.77 18.56
C GLU A 174 13.51 13.01 17.80
N LYS A 175 14.39 13.77 17.15
CA LYS A 175 14.01 14.93 16.33
C LYS A 175 13.48 14.50 14.96
N PHE A 176 14.07 13.45 14.39
CA PHE A 176 13.62 12.83 13.14
C PHE A 176 13.34 11.35 13.38
N PRO A 177 12.24 11.01 14.09
CA PRO A 177 11.90 9.63 14.36
C PRO A 177 11.63 8.90 13.03
N PRO A 178 12.09 7.65 12.87
CA PRO A 178 11.80 6.88 11.67
C PRO A 178 10.30 6.56 11.50
N ASN A 179 9.95 6.02 10.33
CA ASN A 179 8.66 5.38 10.06
C ASN A 179 7.39 6.24 10.23
N ARG A 180 7.45 7.56 10.03
CA ARG A 180 6.25 8.43 10.18
C ARG A 180 5.08 7.96 9.32
N GLY A 181 5.33 7.59 8.06
CA GLY A 181 4.32 7.01 7.17
C GLY A 181 3.70 5.71 7.72
N MET A 182 4.47 4.86 8.40
CA MET A 182 3.94 3.65 9.04
C MET A 182 3.12 3.95 10.29
N PHE A 183 3.54 4.93 11.09
CA PHE A 183 2.75 5.40 12.24
C PHE A 183 1.43 6.05 11.79
N ASP A 184 1.40 6.70 10.62
CA ASP A 184 0.16 7.20 10.03
C ASP A 184 -0.82 6.06 9.77
N GLN A 185 -0.35 4.94 9.21
CA GLN A 185 -1.15 3.74 8.96
C GLN A 185 -1.64 3.09 10.26
N ILE A 186 -0.79 2.99 11.29
CA ILE A 186 -1.20 2.50 12.62
C ILE A 186 -2.31 3.38 13.20
N LEU A 187 -2.20 4.70 13.09
CA LEU A 187 -3.21 5.61 13.64
C LEU A 187 -4.53 5.51 12.87
N ALA A 188 -4.49 5.32 11.55
CA ALA A 188 -5.67 5.04 10.75
C ALA A 188 -6.31 3.70 11.13
N LEU A 189 -5.54 2.63 11.36
CA LEU A 189 -6.06 1.35 11.85
C LEU A 189 -6.70 1.45 13.23
N LYS A 190 -6.13 2.26 14.12
CA LYS A 190 -6.74 2.57 15.43
C LYS A 190 -8.06 3.31 15.25
N TRP A 191 -8.11 4.30 14.36
CA TRP A 191 -9.36 4.99 14.03
C TRP A 191 -10.42 4.01 13.52
N VAL A 192 -10.05 3.08 12.64
CA VAL A 192 -10.97 2.05 12.13
C VAL A 192 -11.47 1.14 13.25
N ASN A 193 -10.59 0.67 14.13
CA ASN A 193 -11.00 -0.12 15.29
C ASN A 193 -11.99 0.63 16.20
N ASP A 194 -11.74 1.92 16.42
CA ASP A 194 -12.56 2.75 17.29
C ASP A 194 -13.94 3.08 16.68
N GLU A 195 -14.03 3.26 15.37
CA GLU A 195 -15.19 3.93 14.74
C GLU A 195 -15.92 3.11 13.69
N ILE A 196 -15.33 2.06 13.10
CA ILE A 196 -15.90 1.42 11.91
C ILE A 196 -17.27 0.77 12.15
N SER A 197 -17.59 0.44 13.40
CA SER A 197 -18.92 -0.02 13.82
C SER A 197 -20.02 1.01 13.56
N ASN A 198 -19.71 2.31 13.62
CA ASN A 198 -20.65 3.38 13.28
C ASN A 198 -20.94 3.45 11.78
N PHE A 199 -20.13 2.78 10.96
CA PHE A 199 -20.30 2.67 9.51
C PHE A 199 -20.76 1.27 9.08
N GLY A 200 -21.25 0.47 10.03
CA GLY A 200 -21.73 -0.89 9.80
C GLY A 200 -20.63 -1.94 9.62
N GLY A 201 -19.37 -1.60 9.88
CA GLY A 201 -18.25 -2.54 9.85
C GLY A 201 -18.05 -3.27 11.17
N ASP A 202 -17.45 -4.46 11.11
CA ASP A 202 -17.11 -5.27 12.27
C ASP A 202 -15.61 -5.13 12.59
N PRO A 203 -15.22 -4.43 13.68
CA PRO A 203 -13.81 -4.26 14.02
C PRO A 203 -13.09 -5.58 14.35
N LYS A 204 -13.84 -6.67 14.59
CA LYS A 204 -13.29 -8.02 14.81
C LYS A 204 -13.04 -8.80 13.51
N ARG A 205 -13.36 -8.22 12.35
CA ARG A 205 -13.19 -8.84 11.03
C ARG A 205 -12.58 -7.84 10.05
N ILE A 206 -11.42 -7.31 10.43
CA ILE A 206 -10.61 -6.43 9.60
C ILE A 206 -9.58 -7.26 8.83
N THR A 207 -9.61 -7.17 7.50
CA THR A 207 -8.58 -7.65 6.58
C THR A 207 -7.76 -6.45 6.12
N ILE A 208 -6.46 -6.44 6.40
CA ILE A 208 -5.57 -5.46 5.77
C ILE A 208 -5.12 -5.98 4.42
N PHE A 209 -5.11 -5.10 3.42
CA PHE A 209 -4.65 -5.47 2.10
C PHE A 209 -3.96 -4.31 1.38
N GLY A 210 -3.09 -4.64 0.44
CA GLY A 210 -2.31 -3.66 -0.28
C GLY A 210 -1.60 -4.27 -1.48
N GLN A 211 -1.17 -3.40 -2.37
CA GLN A 211 -0.42 -3.75 -3.57
C GLN A 211 0.95 -3.02 -3.52
N SER A 212 2.02 -3.67 -3.99
CA SER A 212 3.38 -3.08 -4.03
C SER A 212 3.86 -2.65 -2.63
N ALA A 213 4.36 -1.42 -2.47
CA ALA A 213 4.68 -0.81 -1.18
C ALA A 213 3.55 -0.92 -0.15
N GLY A 214 2.28 -0.96 -0.57
CA GLY A 214 1.14 -1.24 0.30
C GLY A 214 1.13 -2.66 0.83
N ALA A 215 1.48 -3.65 0.00
CA ALA A 215 1.66 -5.05 0.41
C ALA A 215 2.90 -5.21 1.33
N MET A 216 3.98 -4.49 1.04
CA MET A 216 5.16 -4.43 1.91
C MET A 216 4.79 -3.86 3.29
N ALA A 217 4.00 -2.79 3.32
CA ALA A 217 3.47 -2.21 4.55
C ALA A 217 2.57 -3.18 5.33
N VAL A 218 1.69 -3.91 4.62
CA VAL A 218 0.87 -4.99 5.19
C VAL A 218 1.73 -6.08 5.84
N SER A 219 2.80 -6.52 5.16
CA SER A 219 3.74 -7.51 5.70
C SER A 219 4.46 -6.97 6.95
N HIS A 220 4.93 -5.71 6.95
CA HIS A 220 5.50 -5.06 8.15
C HIS A 220 4.49 -4.95 9.31
N LEU A 221 3.26 -4.52 9.04
CA LEU A 221 2.20 -4.42 10.04
C LEU A 221 1.89 -5.77 10.69
N SER A 222 1.95 -6.87 9.93
CA SER A 222 1.74 -8.23 10.44
C SER A 222 2.72 -8.63 11.54
N MET A 223 3.91 -8.03 11.54
CA MET A 223 5.00 -8.31 12.48
C MET A 223 5.14 -7.23 13.56
N SER A 224 4.54 -6.06 13.37
CA SER A 224 4.70 -4.94 14.29
C SER A 224 3.93 -5.17 15.60
N PRO A 225 4.57 -5.01 16.78
CA PRO A 225 3.85 -5.06 18.05
C PRO A 225 2.81 -3.95 18.20
N LEU A 226 2.96 -2.84 17.45
CA LEU A 226 2.02 -1.72 17.50
C LEU A 226 0.70 -2.00 16.79
N ALA A 227 0.69 -2.99 15.89
CA ALA A 227 -0.48 -3.38 15.11
C ALA A 227 -1.23 -4.59 15.70
N LYS A 228 -0.70 -5.18 16.78
CA LYS A 228 -1.27 -6.36 17.42
C LYS A 228 -2.73 -6.15 17.79
N GLY A 229 -3.60 -7.01 17.26
CA GLY A 229 -5.04 -6.99 17.50
C GLY A 229 -5.83 -5.95 16.71
N LEU A 230 -5.20 -5.19 15.79
CA LEU A 230 -5.90 -4.21 14.97
C LEU A 230 -6.54 -4.82 13.70
N PHE A 231 -6.12 -6.02 13.31
CA PHE A 231 -6.65 -6.75 12.17
C PHE A 231 -6.50 -8.26 12.37
N HIS A 232 -7.12 -9.03 11.47
CA HIS A 232 -7.37 -10.46 11.66
C HIS A 232 -6.99 -11.29 10.42
N GLN A 233 -6.80 -10.64 9.26
CA GLN A 233 -6.47 -11.29 7.99
C GLN A 233 -5.57 -10.39 7.14
N ILE A 234 -4.81 -11.01 6.25
CA ILE A 234 -3.78 -10.37 5.44
C ILE A 234 -3.96 -10.74 3.98
N LEU A 235 -3.99 -9.75 3.09
CA LEU A 235 -3.89 -9.95 1.65
C LEU A 235 -2.75 -9.09 1.10
N GLN A 236 -1.70 -9.74 0.59
CA GLN A 236 -0.53 -9.07 0.04
C GLN A 236 -0.43 -9.32 -1.47
N THR A 237 -0.43 -8.25 -2.25
CA THR A 237 -0.26 -8.31 -3.71
C THR A 237 1.09 -7.73 -4.11
N SER A 238 1.97 -8.53 -4.71
CA SER A 238 3.24 -8.11 -5.31
C SER A 238 4.16 -7.37 -4.33
N GLY A 239 4.33 -7.86 -3.11
CA GLY A 239 5.27 -7.28 -2.16
C GLY A 239 5.30 -7.94 -0.79
N SER A 240 6.48 -7.96 -0.19
CA SER A 240 6.70 -8.43 1.19
C SER A 240 7.63 -7.48 1.95
N SER A 241 7.75 -7.66 3.27
CA SER A 241 8.62 -6.81 4.11
C SER A 241 10.10 -6.80 3.67
N LEU A 242 10.56 -7.84 2.98
CA LEU A 242 11.95 -7.94 2.49
C LEU A 242 12.22 -7.06 1.28
N SER A 243 11.18 -6.76 0.48
CA SER A 243 11.31 -5.87 -0.67
C SER A 243 11.65 -4.43 -0.26
N ALA A 244 11.28 -4.02 0.96
CA ALA A 244 11.49 -2.66 1.45
C ALA A 244 11.77 -2.65 2.95
N ILE A 245 13.05 -2.71 3.30
CA ILE A 245 13.53 -2.44 4.64
C ILE A 245 14.91 -1.78 4.58
N GLU A 246 15.15 -0.81 5.47
CA GLU A 246 16.43 -0.11 5.62
C GLU A 246 16.92 -0.17 7.07
N THR A 247 18.25 -0.18 7.23
CA THR A 247 18.94 -0.09 8.51
C THR A 247 19.87 1.13 8.52
N PRO A 248 20.35 1.59 9.69
CA PRO A 248 21.36 2.67 9.75
C PRO A 248 22.67 2.36 9.01
N GLU A 249 22.93 1.09 8.70
CA GLU A 249 24.18 0.54 8.15
C GLU A 249 23.93 -0.17 6.81
N ASP A 250 22.95 0.30 6.04
CA ASP A 250 22.59 -0.30 4.75
C ASP A 250 23.79 -0.29 3.77
N PRO A 251 24.22 -1.45 3.24
CA PRO A 251 25.36 -1.54 2.34
C PRO A 251 25.13 -0.82 1.00
N ARG A 252 23.87 -0.52 0.62
CA ARG A 252 23.52 0.25 -0.59
C ARG A 252 23.71 1.76 -0.40
N GLY A 253 24.05 2.19 0.81
CA GLY A 253 24.18 3.59 1.20
C GLY A 253 22.86 4.21 1.68
N SER A 254 22.92 5.47 2.15
CA SER A 254 21.79 6.14 2.81
C SER A 254 21.22 7.28 1.99
N ILE A 255 19.95 7.15 1.57
CA ILE A 255 19.18 8.24 0.94
C ILE A 255 19.01 9.42 1.91
N HIS A 256 18.91 9.15 3.22
CA HIS A 256 18.77 10.19 4.24
C HIS A 256 19.99 11.13 4.26
N LYS A 257 21.21 10.57 4.31
CA LYS A 257 22.46 11.36 4.26
C LYS A 257 22.59 12.12 2.95
N GLU A 258 22.24 11.48 1.83
CA GLU A 258 22.26 12.09 0.50
C GLU A 258 21.37 13.35 0.45
N ARG A 259 20.13 13.26 0.94
CA ARG A 259 19.17 14.38 0.98
C ARG A 259 19.61 15.49 1.92
N ALA A 260 20.10 15.15 3.11
CA ALA A 260 20.64 16.14 4.06
C ALA A 260 21.79 16.96 3.46
N ARG A 261 22.67 16.31 2.68
CA ARG A 261 23.78 16.97 1.99
C ARG A 261 23.28 17.87 0.86
N GLN A 262 22.44 17.34 -0.02
CA GLN A 262 21.93 18.06 -1.19
C GLN A 262 21.07 19.27 -0.82
N MET A 263 20.21 19.14 0.18
CA MET A 263 19.24 20.18 0.52
C MET A 263 19.74 21.16 1.59
N CYS A 264 20.49 20.65 2.57
CA CYS A 264 20.79 21.40 3.80
C CYS A 264 22.29 21.50 4.09
N ASN A 265 23.15 21.06 3.16
CA ASN A 265 24.61 21.10 3.27
C ASN A 265 25.14 20.46 4.58
N ILE A 266 24.50 19.38 5.03
CA ILE A 266 24.95 18.59 6.17
C ILE A 266 25.88 17.49 5.65
N SER A 267 27.16 17.53 6.06
CA SER A 267 28.14 16.49 5.74
C SER A 267 27.88 15.21 6.53
N ASP A 268 28.36 14.07 6.02
CA ASP A 268 28.21 12.76 6.67
C ASP A 268 28.85 12.72 8.06
N SER A 269 29.96 13.45 8.27
CA SER A 269 30.61 13.60 9.58
C SER A 269 29.78 14.37 10.61
N ASN A 270 28.81 15.16 10.15
CA ASN A 270 27.92 15.97 10.99
C ASN A 270 26.55 15.29 11.22
N TRP A 271 26.30 14.17 10.55
CA TRP A 271 25.03 13.44 10.57
C TRP A 271 24.65 12.93 11.97
N GLY A 272 23.40 13.15 12.38
CA GLY A 272 22.84 12.63 13.65
C GLY A 272 23.41 13.28 14.92
N THR A 273 24.15 14.39 14.80
CA THR A 273 24.69 15.11 15.96
C THR A 273 23.70 16.16 16.48
N PRO A 274 23.50 16.32 17.82
CA PRO A 274 22.45 17.17 18.37
C PRO A 274 22.41 18.62 17.85
N GLY A 275 23.58 19.24 17.62
CA GLY A 275 23.67 20.61 17.09
C GLY A 275 23.41 20.73 15.58
N LYS A 276 23.56 19.65 14.82
CA LYS A 276 23.36 19.63 13.37
C LYS A 276 21.95 19.19 13.00
N ASP A 277 21.31 18.35 13.81
CA ASP A 277 19.89 18.04 13.67
C ASP A 277 19.01 19.29 13.84
N ASP A 278 19.41 20.25 14.69
CA ASP A 278 18.70 21.54 14.81
C ASP A 278 18.81 22.40 13.56
N ALA A 279 20.02 22.50 12.98
CA ALA A 279 20.23 23.20 11.73
C ALA A 279 19.47 22.53 10.57
N LEU A 280 19.49 21.20 10.53
CA LEU A 280 18.77 20.39 9.55
C LEU A 280 17.25 20.56 9.67
N MET A 281 16.68 20.50 10.87
CA MET A 281 15.25 20.74 11.10
C MET A 281 14.85 22.14 10.67
N LYS A 282 15.65 23.16 11.00
CA LYS A 282 15.39 24.54 10.54
C LYS A 282 15.39 24.65 9.02
N CYS A 283 16.34 24.01 8.35
CA CYS A 283 16.42 23.97 6.89
C CYS A 283 15.19 23.27 6.26
N LEU A 284 14.86 22.06 6.71
CA LEU A 284 13.76 21.26 6.15
C LEU A 284 12.37 21.87 6.43
N LEU A 285 12.19 22.56 7.56
CA LEU A 285 10.96 23.29 7.84
C LEU A 285 10.83 24.58 7.01
N ALA A 286 11.94 25.19 6.62
CA ALA A 286 11.95 26.37 5.74
C ALA A 286 11.68 26.02 4.27
N ALA A 287 11.97 24.78 3.85
CA ALA A 287 11.71 24.31 2.50
C ALA A 287 10.20 24.23 2.21
N THR A 288 9.84 24.52 0.96
CA THR A 288 8.50 24.25 0.45
C THR A 288 8.31 22.74 0.25
N PRO A 289 7.06 22.24 0.27
CA PRO A 289 6.80 20.83 -0.01
C PRO A 289 7.37 20.36 -1.35
N SER A 290 7.27 21.18 -2.42
CA SER A 290 7.83 20.84 -3.73
C SER A 290 9.36 20.72 -3.72
N GLN A 291 10.06 21.56 -2.94
CA GLN A 291 11.52 21.45 -2.79
C GLN A 291 11.91 20.16 -2.05
N LEU A 292 11.11 19.71 -1.09
CA LEU A 292 11.38 18.49 -0.31
C LEU A 292 11.31 17.22 -1.15
N ILE A 293 10.40 17.18 -2.12
CA ILE A 293 10.17 15.98 -2.94
C ILE A 293 10.95 16.00 -4.27
N GLN A 294 11.51 17.14 -4.67
CA GLN A 294 12.12 17.33 -6.00
C GLN A 294 13.13 16.23 -6.38
N TYR A 295 13.84 15.72 -5.39
CA TYR A 295 14.91 14.75 -5.59
C TYR A 295 14.48 13.31 -5.37
N ASP A 296 13.25 13.02 -4.96
CA ASP A 296 12.87 11.67 -4.52
C ASP A 296 13.04 10.57 -5.58
N ARG A 297 13.17 10.91 -6.88
CA ARG A 297 13.50 9.99 -7.99
C ARG A 297 14.90 10.16 -8.59
N SER A 298 15.78 10.98 -8.00
CA SER A 298 17.10 11.30 -8.58
C SER A 298 18.20 10.27 -8.25
N THR A 299 17.85 9.12 -7.69
CA THR A 299 18.79 8.14 -7.15
C THR A 299 18.20 6.74 -7.27
N THR A 300 19.05 5.71 -7.30
CA THR A 300 18.62 4.30 -7.30
C THR A 300 18.16 3.82 -5.91
N LYS A 301 18.36 4.65 -4.86
CA LYS A 301 17.89 4.37 -3.50
C LYS A 301 16.41 4.70 -3.36
N SER A 302 15.71 3.93 -2.54
CA SER A 302 14.27 4.10 -2.29
C SER A 302 14.00 4.50 -0.85
N TRP A 303 12.93 5.24 -0.62
CA TRP A 303 12.37 5.41 0.71
C TRP A 303 11.78 4.08 1.18
N ASN A 304 12.15 3.64 2.38
CA ASN A 304 11.69 2.38 2.94
C ASN A 304 11.27 2.55 4.40
N PRO A 305 10.38 1.69 4.91
CA PRO A 305 10.28 1.43 6.34
C PRO A 305 11.66 1.02 6.89
N THR A 306 12.00 1.47 8.09
CA THR A 306 13.30 1.21 8.70
C THR A 306 13.17 0.48 10.03
N LEU A 307 14.24 -0.19 10.47
CA LEU A 307 14.34 -0.61 11.86
C LEU A 307 14.40 0.61 12.77
N ASP A 308 13.55 0.64 13.81
CA ASP A 308 13.40 1.82 14.66
C ASP A 308 13.29 1.52 16.17
N GLY A 309 13.29 0.24 16.55
CA GLY A 309 13.12 -0.16 17.95
C GLY A 309 11.70 -0.02 18.50
N ALA A 310 10.74 0.45 17.69
CA ALA A 310 9.37 0.75 18.08
C ALA A 310 8.34 0.06 17.17
N PHE A 311 8.15 0.57 15.95
CA PHE A 311 7.28 -0.04 14.96
C PHE A 311 7.88 -1.36 14.44
N MET A 312 9.18 -1.36 14.15
CA MET A 312 9.97 -2.54 13.78
C MET A 312 11.13 -2.69 14.78
N PRO A 313 10.91 -3.41 15.90
CA PRO A 313 11.89 -3.51 16.98
C PRO A 313 13.06 -4.47 16.69
N ASP A 314 12.90 -5.34 15.69
CA ASP A 314 13.91 -6.30 15.24
C ASP A 314 13.69 -6.57 13.74
N TYR A 315 14.55 -7.38 13.13
CA TYR A 315 14.43 -7.77 11.75
C TYR A 315 13.16 -8.60 11.46
N PRO A 316 12.58 -8.47 10.26
CA PRO A 316 11.47 -9.30 9.80
C PRO A 316 11.68 -10.79 10.05
N ALA A 317 12.87 -11.33 9.81
CA ALA A 317 13.17 -12.75 10.04
C ALA A 317 13.06 -13.18 11.52
N ASN A 318 13.26 -12.26 12.47
CA ASN A 318 13.09 -12.53 13.89
C ASN A 318 11.64 -12.29 14.33
N LEU A 319 11.03 -11.19 13.86
CA LEU A 319 9.64 -10.87 14.19
C LEU A 319 8.66 -11.88 13.59
N SER A 320 8.98 -12.48 12.45
CA SER A 320 8.13 -13.47 11.78
C SER A 320 7.91 -14.74 12.60
N LYS A 321 8.85 -15.09 13.49
CA LYS A 321 8.76 -16.23 14.42
C LYS A 321 7.63 -16.08 15.44
N GLU A 322 7.30 -14.84 15.79
CA GLU A 322 6.25 -14.49 16.77
C GLU A 322 5.02 -13.86 16.08
N ARG A 323 4.99 -13.88 14.75
CA ARG A 323 3.88 -13.35 13.95
C ARG A 323 2.60 -14.11 14.30
N PRO A 324 1.48 -13.43 14.60
CA PRO A 324 0.21 -14.11 14.78
C PRO A 324 -0.19 -14.95 13.56
N HIS A 325 -0.88 -16.06 13.78
CA HIS A 325 -1.35 -16.97 12.72
C HIS A 325 -2.58 -16.41 12.01
N PHE A 326 -2.37 -15.38 11.22
CA PHE A 326 -3.39 -14.81 10.35
C PHE A 326 -3.68 -15.72 9.15
N PRO A 327 -4.92 -15.81 8.66
CA PRO A 327 -5.16 -16.19 7.28
C PRO A 327 -4.45 -15.23 6.32
N VAL A 328 -3.78 -15.78 5.30
CA VAL A 328 -3.00 -15.01 4.32
C VAL A 328 -3.38 -15.39 2.89
N LEU A 329 -3.67 -14.38 2.09
CA LEU A 329 -3.76 -14.46 0.65
C LEU A 329 -2.57 -13.73 0.03
N MET A 330 -1.73 -14.41 -0.74
CA MET A 330 -0.64 -13.80 -1.49
C MET A 330 -0.94 -13.84 -2.98
N VAL A 331 -0.68 -12.74 -3.67
CA VAL A 331 -0.94 -12.60 -5.10
C VAL A 331 0.27 -11.97 -5.77
N ASP A 332 0.71 -12.48 -6.92
CA ASP A 332 1.74 -11.86 -7.76
C ASP A 332 1.29 -11.70 -9.22
N MET A 333 2.14 -11.11 -10.05
CA MET A 333 1.96 -10.96 -11.49
C MET A 333 2.99 -11.82 -12.25
N LEU A 334 2.72 -12.19 -13.51
CA LEU A 334 3.67 -13.00 -14.28
C LEU A 334 5.01 -12.28 -14.53
N GLU A 335 4.97 -11.00 -14.92
CA GLU A 335 6.14 -10.23 -15.33
C GLU A 335 6.23 -8.89 -14.59
N GLU A 336 6.24 -8.95 -13.25
CA GLU A 336 6.29 -7.79 -12.34
C GLU A 336 7.28 -6.70 -12.82
N SER A 337 8.50 -7.10 -13.21
CA SER A 337 9.55 -6.15 -13.55
C SER A 337 9.40 -5.46 -14.92
N ALA A 338 8.46 -5.89 -15.78
CA ALA A 338 8.30 -5.32 -17.11
C ALA A 338 8.03 -3.81 -17.06
N LEU A 339 7.21 -3.37 -16.10
CA LEU A 339 6.85 -1.96 -15.93
C LEU A 339 8.01 -1.07 -15.49
N PHE A 340 9.07 -1.64 -14.91
CA PHE A 340 10.22 -0.87 -14.43
C PHE A 340 11.36 -0.80 -15.46
N SER A 341 11.26 -1.54 -16.56
CA SER A 341 12.22 -1.47 -17.66
C SER A 341 11.90 -0.30 -18.58
N GLN A 342 12.78 0.70 -18.63
CA GLN A 342 12.62 1.83 -19.54
C GLN A 342 12.53 1.37 -21.00
N SER A 343 13.39 0.44 -21.43
CA SER A 343 13.38 -0.11 -22.78
C SER A 343 12.05 -0.79 -23.16
N VAL A 344 11.40 -1.46 -22.21
CA VAL A 344 10.07 -2.06 -22.43
C VAL A 344 9.00 -0.98 -22.56
N ASN A 345 9.00 0.01 -21.67
CA ASN A 345 8.03 1.13 -21.70
C ASN A 345 8.18 2.02 -22.95
N ASP A 346 9.40 2.23 -23.42
CA ASP A 346 9.71 3.06 -24.60
C ASP A 346 9.54 2.28 -25.93
N TYR A 347 9.13 1.00 -25.87
CA TYR A 347 9.06 0.09 -27.02
C TYR A 347 10.38 -0.07 -27.80
N ASN A 348 11.51 0.17 -27.13
CA ASN A 348 12.84 0.13 -27.72
C ASN A 348 13.77 -0.80 -26.93
N LEU A 349 13.94 -2.01 -27.46
CA LEU A 349 14.70 -3.08 -26.82
C LEU A 349 16.19 -3.12 -27.21
N SER A 350 16.69 -2.18 -28.02
CA SER A 350 18.06 -2.24 -28.57
C SER A 350 19.16 -2.21 -27.50
N MET A 351 18.83 -1.77 -26.29
CA MET A 351 19.75 -1.69 -25.14
C MET A 351 19.70 -2.94 -24.24
N ILE A 352 18.79 -3.88 -24.50
CA ILE A 352 18.66 -5.11 -23.71
C ILE A 352 19.43 -6.24 -24.40
N GLY A 353 20.27 -6.94 -23.64
CA GLY A 353 21.09 -8.04 -24.13
C GLY A 353 21.70 -8.88 -23.01
N PRO A 354 22.76 -9.67 -23.32
CA PRO A 354 23.31 -10.68 -22.42
C PRO A 354 23.83 -10.18 -21.07
N ASP A 355 24.28 -8.93 -21.02
CA ASP A 355 24.86 -8.32 -19.83
C ASP A 355 23.87 -7.50 -19.01
N THR A 356 22.64 -7.26 -19.51
CA THR A 356 21.70 -6.31 -18.88
C THR A 356 21.33 -6.71 -17.45
N ALA A 357 21.06 -8.00 -17.18
CA ALA A 357 20.73 -8.46 -15.83
C ALA A 357 21.89 -8.26 -14.85
N LYS A 358 23.12 -8.56 -15.29
CA LYS A 358 24.35 -8.37 -14.52
C LYS A 358 24.61 -6.90 -14.21
N ASP A 359 24.52 -6.03 -15.22
CA ASP A 359 24.81 -4.61 -15.09
C ASP A 359 23.81 -3.93 -14.16
N PHE A 360 22.54 -4.31 -14.26
CA PHE A 360 21.50 -3.83 -13.35
C PHE A 360 21.75 -4.31 -11.91
N PHE A 361 22.11 -5.58 -11.71
CA PHE A 361 22.45 -6.09 -10.39
C PHE A 361 23.66 -5.35 -9.78
N ALA A 362 24.70 -5.10 -10.58
CA ALA A 362 25.89 -4.36 -10.14
C ALA A 362 25.57 -2.90 -9.78
N MET A 363 24.63 -2.26 -10.48
CA MET A 363 24.16 -0.91 -10.16
C MET A 363 23.44 -0.86 -8.80
N VAL A 364 22.65 -1.88 -8.46
CA VAL A 364 21.92 -1.96 -7.19
C VAL A 364 22.84 -2.40 -6.04
N TRP A 365 23.81 -3.26 -6.33
CA TRP A 365 24.74 -3.85 -5.35
C TRP A 365 26.21 -3.58 -5.72
N PRO A 366 26.66 -2.32 -5.62
CA PRO A 366 27.97 -1.89 -6.11
C PRO A 366 29.17 -2.44 -5.32
N ASN A 367 28.92 -3.11 -4.19
CA ASN A 367 29.98 -3.61 -3.30
C ASN A 367 30.59 -4.94 -3.77
N TYR A 368 29.97 -5.61 -4.75
CA TYR A 368 30.48 -6.88 -5.27
C TYR A 368 31.40 -6.65 -6.47
N ASN A 369 32.49 -7.44 -6.55
CA ASN A 369 33.45 -7.35 -7.64
C ASN A 369 32.94 -8.04 -8.93
N SER A 370 33.61 -7.78 -10.06
CA SER A 370 33.23 -8.31 -11.37
C SER A 370 33.20 -9.83 -11.46
N SER A 371 34.10 -10.54 -10.76
CA SER A 371 34.13 -12.01 -10.74
C SER A 371 32.87 -12.57 -10.09
N THR A 372 32.45 -11.96 -8.98
CA THR A 372 31.20 -12.29 -8.29
C THR A 372 30.00 -12.03 -9.21
N MET A 373 29.96 -10.88 -9.88
CA MET A 373 28.88 -10.52 -10.81
C MET A 373 28.77 -11.49 -11.99
N ASN A 374 29.89 -11.93 -12.57
CA ASN A 374 29.87 -12.90 -13.66
C ASN A 374 29.30 -14.25 -13.19
N ARG A 375 29.72 -14.73 -12.02
CA ARG A 375 29.19 -15.96 -11.43
C ARG A 375 27.69 -15.85 -11.13
N LEU A 376 27.22 -14.70 -10.64
CA LEU A 376 25.79 -14.46 -10.44
C LEU A 376 25.03 -14.47 -11.78
N ASN A 377 25.57 -13.84 -12.82
CA ASN A 377 24.93 -13.84 -14.14
C ASN A 377 24.76 -15.25 -14.69
N GLU A 378 25.78 -16.10 -14.58
CA GLU A 378 25.68 -17.52 -14.96
C GLU A 378 24.55 -18.24 -14.22
N LEU A 379 24.39 -17.99 -12.91
CA LEU A 379 23.30 -18.56 -12.13
C LEU A 379 21.92 -18.05 -12.58
N PHE A 380 21.81 -16.75 -12.88
CA PHE A 380 20.56 -16.15 -13.36
C PHE A 380 20.14 -16.75 -14.70
N LEU A 381 21.06 -16.80 -15.66
CA LEU A 381 20.81 -17.35 -16.99
C LEU A 381 20.47 -18.84 -16.91
N ALA A 382 21.21 -19.62 -16.13
CA ALA A 382 20.94 -21.05 -15.95
C ALA A 382 19.55 -21.31 -15.31
N GLY A 383 19.14 -20.49 -14.35
CA GLY A 383 17.87 -20.68 -13.63
C GLY A 383 16.62 -20.25 -14.40
N TYR A 384 16.72 -19.28 -15.32
CA TYR A 384 15.55 -18.69 -15.98
C TYR A 384 15.43 -18.99 -17.48
N SER A 385 16.51 -19.43 -18.13
CA SER A 385 16.50 -19.69 -19.58
C SER A 385 15.79 -21.00 -19.98
N ASN A 386 15.51 -21.88 -19.02
CA ASN A 386 15.08 -23.26 -19.28
C ASN A 386 15.98 -24.00 -20.28
N GLY A 387 17.29 -23.69 -20.27
CA GLY A 387 18.27 -24.28 -21.17
C GLY A 387 18.37 -23.65 -22.56
N VAL A 388 17.59 -22.59 -22.84
CA VAL A 388 17.62 -21.88 -24.13
C VAL A 388 17.99 -20.41 -23.89
N ILE A 389 19.23 -20.06 -24.24
CA ILE A 389 19.70 -18.67 -24.20
C ILE A 389 19.38 -18.00 -25.53
N PRO A 390 18.74 -16.80 -25.54
CA PRO A 390 18.51 -16.05 -26.77
C PRO A 390 19.82 -15.69 -27.47
N ASP A 391 19.81 -15.62 -28.80
CA ASP A 391 20.92 -15.08 -29.57
C ASP A 391 21.16 -13.60 -29.18
N ASN A 392 22.39 -13.11 -29.35
CA ASN A 392 22.77 -11.77 -28.87
C ASN A 392 21.94 -10.63 -29.49
N ASP A 393 21.43 -10.82 -30.70
CA ASP A 393 20.57 -9.88 -31.44
C ASP A 393 19.06 -10.13 -31.24
N ASP A 394 18.67 -11.21 -30.52
CA ASP A 394 17.29 -11.44 -30.08
C ASP A 394 16.94 -10.59 -28.86
N HIS A 395 16.79 -9.28 -29.09
CA HIS A 395 16.46 -8.32 -28.05
C HIS A 395 15.11 -8.60 -27.35
N LEU A 396 14.15 -9.24 -28.03
CA LEU A 396 12.87 -9.60 -27.43
C LEU A 396 13.00 -10.81 -26.50
N GLY A 397 13.74 -11.84 -26.92
CA GLY A 397 14.11 -12.97 -26.07
C GLY A 397 14.86 -12.52 -24.83
N TRP A 398 15.85 -11.63 -25.00
CA TRP A 398 16.56 -11.02 -23.88
C TRP A 398 15.65 -10.17 -22.98
N ALA A 399 14.73 -9.38 -23.54
CA ALA A 399 13.77 -8.61 -22.74
C ALA A 399 12.91 -9.49 -21.84
N LYS A 400 12.38 -10.60 -22.36
CA LYS A 400 11.59 -11.56 -21.59
C LYS A 400 12.43 -12.24 -20.50
N LEU A 401 13.64 -12.70 -20.85
CA LEU A 401 14.54 -13.38 -19.91
C LEU A 401 14.99 -12.45 -18.78
N VAL A 402 15.47 -11.25 -19.10
CA VAL A 402 15.88 -10.24 -18.12
C VAL A 402 14.71 -9.82 -17.23
N THR A 403 13.51 -9.67 -17.80
CA THR A 403 12.29 -9.37 -17.03
C THR A 403 11.95 -10.48 -16.05
N ALA A 404 12.07 -11.75 -16.47
CA ALA A 404 11.82 -12.90 -15.59
C ALA A 404 12.84 -12.98 -14.44
N ILE A 405 14.13 -12.78 -14.74
CA ILE A 405 15.21 -12.73 -13.74
C ILE A 405 14.93 -11.62 -12.72
N ASP A 406 14.58 -10.42 -13.19
CA ASP A 406 14.36 -9.29 -12.29
C ASP A 406 13.05 -9.41 -11.49
N THR A 407 12.00 -9.97 -12.09
CA THR A 407 10.75 -10.33 -11.39
C THR A 407 11.05 -11.27 -10.23
N GLY A 408 11.85 -12.31 -10.52
CA GLY A 408 12.39 -13.24 -9.55
C GLY A 408 13.11 -12.56 -8.38
N ARG A 409 14.03 -11.64 -8.70
CA ARG A 409 14.89 -10.93 -7.75
C ARG A 409 14.11 -9.96 -6.86
N SER A 410 13.22 -9.17 -7.45
CA SER A 410 12.59 -8.03 -6.78
C SER A 410 11.29 -8.38 -6.06
N PHE A 411 10.56 -9.39 -6.54
CA PHE A 411 9.22 -9.73 -6.04
C PHE A 411 9.17 -11.17 -5.56
N ASP A 412 9.28 -12.13 -6.47
CA ASP A 412 8.96 -13.53 -6.21
C ASP A 412 9.82 -14.12 -5.08
N ALA A 413 11.13 -13.94 -5.11
CA ALA A 413 12.03 -14.49 -4.08
C ALA A 413 11.74 -13.94 -2.68
N ASN A 414 11.40 -12.65 -2.60
CA ASN A 414 11.04 -11.96 -1.35
C ASN A 414 9.69 -12.46 -0.81
N MET A 415 8.72 -12.73 -1.69
CA MET A 415 7.43 -13.29 -1.31
C MET A 415 7.54 -14.75 -0.88
N VAL A 416 8.35 -15.55 -1.59
CA VAL A 416 8.61 -16.95 -1.21
C VAL A 416 9.32 -17.03 0.14
N THR A 417 10.24 -16.11 0.46
CA THR A 417 10.87 -16.06 1.78
C THR A 417 9.85 -15.74 2.88
N ASP A 418 8.95 -14.77 2.66
CA ASP A 418 7.88 -14.45 3.62
C ASP A 418 6.89 -15.62 3.79
N LEU A 419 6.57 -16.34 2.70
CA LEU A 419 5.80 -17.57 2.72
C LEU A 419 6.47 -18.65 3.60
N LYS A 420 7.77 -18.88 3.41
CA LYS A 420 8.56 -19.82 4.22
C LYS A 420 8.54 -19.45 5.70
N TRP A 421 8.57 -18.16 6.03
CA TRP A 421 8.46 -17.71 7.43
C TRP A 421 7.10 -18.00 8.05
N TYR A 422 6.00 -17.80 7.32
CA TYR A 422 4.68 -18.22 7.81
C TYR A 422 4.64 -19.73 8.11
N GLN A 423 5.14 -20.54 7.18
CA GLN A 423 5.17 -22.00 7.32
C GLN A 423 6.08 -22.45 8.48
N ALA A 424 7.24 -21.83 8.64
CA ALA A 424 8.18 -22.13 9.72
C ALA A 424 7.62 -21.79 11.12
N ASN A 425 6.74 -20.78 11.20
CA ASN A 425 5.97 -20.46 12.40
C ASN A 425 4.71 -21.35 12.55
N GLY A 426 4.53 -22.37 11.70
CA GLY A 426 3.40 -23.30 11.80
C GLY A 426 2.06 -22.74 11.30
N ASN A 427 2.06 -21.61 10.59
CA ASN A 427 0.85 -21.10 9.94
C ASN A 427 0.61 -21.83 8.61
N ASP A 428 -0.51 -22.54 8.52
CA ASP A 428 -0.91 -23.29 7.32
C ASP A 428 -2.06 -22.61 6.54
N GLN A 429 -2.55 -21.45 6.99
CA GLN A 429 -3.70 -20.75 6.40
C GLN A 429 -3.24 -19.81 5.28
N LEU A 430 -2.66 -20.39 4.24
CA LEU A 430 -1.95 -19.67 3.19
C LEU A 430 -2.54 -20.04 1.82
N TRP A 431 -3.01 -19.06 1.07
CA TRP A 431 -3.48 -19.21 -0.31
C TRP A 431 -2.62 -18.37 -1.25
N LEU A 432 -2.25 -18.96 -2.38
CA LEU A 432 -1.38 -18.33 -3.38
C LEU A 432 -2.14 -18.17 -4.69
N PHE A 433 -2.01 -17.00 -5.31
CA PHE A 433 -2.56 -16.71 -6.61
C PHE A 433 -1.55 -15.97 -7.49
N THR A 434 -1.73 -16.10 -8.79
CA THR A 434 -0.98 -15.34 -9.79
C THR A 434 -1.97 -14.70 -10.76
N PHE A 435 -1.94 -13.38 -10.90
CA PHE A 435 -2.69 -12.72 -11.93
C PHE A 435 -1.99 -12.95 -13.28
N ALA A 436 -2.71 -13.54 -14.23
CA ALA A 436 -2.16 -14.04 -15.49
C ALA A 436 -2.84 -13.47 -16.74
N HIS A 437 -3.90 -12.67 -16.56
CA HIS A 437 -4.65 -12.10 -17.67
C HIS A 437 -3.84 -11.07 -18.46
N ARG A 438 -3.53 -11.38 -19.72
CA ARG A 438 -2.77 -10.50 -20.63
C ARG A 438 -3.72 -9.61 -21.42
N HIS A 439 -3.85 -8.35 -21.00
CA HIS A 439 -4.69 -7.38 -21.71
C HIS A 439 -4.16 -5.95 -21.56
N LEU A 440 -4.42 -5.11 -22.57
CA LEU A 440 -4.01 -3.70 -22.59
C LEU A 440 -4.86 -2.79 -21.70
N LEU A 441 -5.85 -3.37 -20.99
CA LEU A 441 -6.68 -2.64 -20.03
C LEU A 441 -5.86 -2.19 -18.82
N SER A 442 -4.87 -2.99 -18.43
CA SER A 442 -3.96 -2.70 -17.32
C SER A 442 -3.04 -1.55 -17.66
N PHE A 443 -2.17 -1.79 -18.64
CA PHE A 443 -1.22 -0.83 -19.18
C PHE A 443 -1.18 -0.99 -20.69
N PRO A 444 -1.03 0.10 -21.45
CA PRO A 444 -0.96 0.04 -22.90
C PRO A 444 0.42 -0.45 -23.39
N ILE A 445 1.05 -1.41 -22.69
CA ILE A 445 2.38 -1.92 -23.01
C ILE A 445 2.24 -3.16 -23.91
N GLU A 446 2.57 -3.00 -25.19
CA GLU A 446 2.72 -4.10 -26.14
C GLU A 446 4.03 -3.95 -26.90
N VAL A 447 4.94 -4.91 -26.76
CA VAL A 447 6.23 -4.90 -27.45
C VAL A 447 6.32 -6.09 -28.39
N GLN A 448 6.24 -5.86 -29.69
CA GLN A 448 6.35 -6.90 -30.73
C GLN A 448 5.41 -8.11 -30.48
N GLY A 449 4.16 -7.84 -30.09
CA GLY A 449 3.15 -8.88 -29.78
C GLY A 449 3.27 -9.52 -28.39
N TRP A 450 4.23 -9.10 -27.56
CA TRP A 450 4.29 -9.47 -26.15
C TRP A 450 3.58 -8.41 -25.29
N ILE A 451 2.51 -8.85 -24.61
CA ILE A 451 1.78 -8.07 -23.61
C ILE A 451 2.18 -8.63 -22.23
N PRO A 452 3.08 -7.97 -21.49
CA PRO A 452 3.46 -8.42 -20.15
C PRO A 452 2.30 -8.22 -19.17
N VAL A 453 2.12 -9.17 -18.26
CA VAL A 453 1.30 -8.99 -17.05
C VAL A 453 2.20 -8.35 -16.01
N SER A 454 2.37 -7.03 -16.14
CA SER A 454 3.35 -6.28 -15.36
C SER A 454 2.87 -5.97 -13.94
N HIS A 455 3.76 -5.41 -13.12
CA HIS A 455 3.40 -4.94 -11.78
C HIS A 455 2.17 -4.03 -11.81
N CYS A 456 1.26 -4.20 -10.84
CA CYS A 456 -0.03 -3.50 -10.73
C CYS A 456 -1.07 -3.81 -11.81
N ALA A 457 -0.85 -4.80 -12.68
CA ALA A 457 -1.79 -5.11 -13.78
C ALA A 457 -3.19 -5.52 -13.29
N ASP A 458 -3.27 -5.99 -12.04
CA ASP A 458 -4.47 -6.43 -11.35
C ASP A 458 -5.38 -5.28 -10.88
N LEU A 459 -4.80 -4.10 -10.65
CA LEU A 459 -5.49 -2.99 -9.99
C LEU A 459 -6.77 -2.54 -10.71
N PRO A 460 -6.80 -2.36 -12.05
CA PRO A 460 -8.03 -1.97 -12.74
C PRO A 460 -9.15 -3.01 -12.60
N PHE A 461 -8.83 -4.29 -12.41
CA PHE A 461 -9.80 -5.37 -12.29
C PHE A 461 -10.37 -5.46 -10.86
N VAL A 462 -9.56 -5.21 -9.83
CA VAL A 462 -10.05 -5.14 -8.44
C VAL A 462 -10.87 -3.87 -8.20
N TRP A 463 -10.32 -2.74 -8.62
CA TRP A 463 -10.87 -1.42 -8.27
C TRP A 463 -11.85 -0.87 -9.28
N PHE A 464 -11.93 -1.47 -10.48
CA PHE A 464 -12.88 -1.10 -11.51
C PHE A 464 -12.84 0.41 -11.81
N TYR A 465 -11.63 0.93 -12.07
CA TYR A 465 -11.39 2.36 -12.25
C TYR A 465 -12.31 2.97 -13.32
N PRO A 466 -13.14 3.98 -13.00
CA PRO A 466 -14.06 4.58 -13.97
C PRO A 466 -13.35 5.07 -15.24
N GLU A 467 -12.15 5.62 -15.11
CA GLU A 467 -11.35 6.10 -16.24
C GLU A 467 -10.99 4.99 -17.22
N VAL A 468 -10.90 3.76 -16.74
CA VAL A 468 -10.52 2.57 -17.51
C VAL A 468 -11.76 1.84 -18.04
N TRP A 469 -12.84 1.77 -17.26
CA TRP A 469 -14.02 0.94 -17.58
C TRP A 469 -15.19 1.72 -18.19
N ASP A 470 -15.37 3.01 -17.89
CA ASP A 470 -16.36 3.86 -18.58
C ASP A 470 -15.80 4.46 -19.87
N ASN A 471 -14.50 4.80 -19.88
CA ASN A 471 -13.85 5.53 -20.97
C ASN A 471 -12.69 4.75 -21.59
N SER A 472 -12.83 3.42 -21.69
CA SER A 472 -11.76 2.54 -22.16
C SER A 472 -11.26 2.94 -23.55
N SER A 473 -9.93 3.03 -23.70
CA SER A 473 -9.28 3.17 -25.01
C SER A 473 -9.15 1.84 -25.76
N VAL A 474 -9.46 0.72 -25.09
CA VAL A 474 -9.38 -0.63 -25.63
C VAL A 474 -10.77 -1.26 -25.69
N THR A 475 -10.93 -2.29 -26.53
CA THR A 475 -12.20 -3.02 -26.61
C THR A 475 -12.33 -3.95 -25.41
N LEU A 476 -13.30 -3.66 -24.53
CA LEU A 476 -13.63 -4.53 -23.40
C LEU A 476 -14.30 -5.81 -23.89
N THR A 477 -13.88 -6.95 -23.35
CA THR A 477 -14.37 -8.28 -23.68
C THR A 477 -15.12 -8.90 -22.49
N ALA A 478 -15.88 -9.97 -22.73
CA ALA A 478 -16.52 -10.72 -21.64
C ALA A 478 -15.50 -11.33 -20.67
N ASP A 479 -14.31 -11.69 -21.17
CA ASP A 479 -13.21 -12.23 -20.39
C ASP A 479 -12.71 -11.20 -19.37
N ASP A 480 -12.59 -9.91 -19.75
CA ASP A 480 -12.19 -8.83 -18.82
C ASP A 480 -13.15 -8.74 -17.62
N PHE A 481 -14.46 -8.78 -17.88
CA PHE A 481 -15.48 -8.73 -16.83
C PHE A 481 -15.43 -9.99 -15.94
N ALA A 482 -15.20 -11.17 -16.53
CA ALA A 482 -15.07 -12.42 -15.79
C ALA A 482 -13.86 -12.39 -14.84
N VAL A 483 -12.70 -11.91 -15.32
CA VAL A 483 -11.49 -11.72 -14.51
C VAL A 483 -11.78 -10.80 -13.33
N ALA A 484 -12.37 -9.63 -13.57
CA ALA A 484 -12.71 -8.71 -12.48
C ALA A 484 -13.72 -9.30 -11.47
N ASP A 485 -14.65 -10.12 -11.94
CA ASP A 485 -15.60 -10.83 -11.08
C ASP A 485 -14.96 -11.91 -10.23
N HIS A 486 -14.01 -12.68 -10.79
CA HIS A 486 -13.18 -13.60 -10.02
C HIS A 486 -12.43 -12.88 -8.91
N MET A 487 -11.77 -11.76 -9.24
CA MET A 487 -11.02 -10.97 -8.25
C MET A 487 -11.93 -10.40 -7.16
N GLY A 488 -13.04 -9.76 -7.51
CA GLY A 488 -13.99 -9.24 -6.53
C GLY A 488 -14.56 -10.33 -5.63
N GLN A 489 -14.81 -11.52 -6.17
CA GLN A 489 -15.25 -12.68 -5.39
C GLN A 489 -14.16 -13.18 -4.44
N ILE A 490 -12.96 -13.50 -4.96
CA ILE A 490 -11.85 -14.03 -4.17
C ILE A 490 -11.49 -13.07 -3.01
N TRP A 491 -11.37 -11.77 -3.29
CA TRP A 491 -11.01 -10.77 -2.29
C TRP A 491 -12.07 -10.67 -1.18
N THR A 492 -13.34 -10.60 -1.56
CA THR A 492 -14.43 -10.42 -0.58
C THR A 492 -14.76 -11.70 0.17
N ASP A 493 -14.66 -12.87 -0.47
CA ASP A 493 -14.85 -14.16 0.19
C ASP A 493 -13.73 -14.46 1.17
N PHE A 494 -12.48 -14.11 0.83
CA PHE A 494 -11.39 -14.12 1.79
C PHE A 494 -11.71 -13.21 2.97
N ALA A 495 -12.01 -11.93 2.74
CA ALA A 495 -12.29 -10.96 3.80
C ALA A 495 -13.48 -11.34 4.70
N LYS A 496 -14.49 -12.04 4.17
CA LYS A 496 -15.64 -12.52 4.94
C LYS A 496 -15.30 -13.67 5.88
N ASN A 497 -14.47 -14.59 5.40
CA ASN A 497 -14.40 -15.93 5.94
C ASN A 497 -13.05 -16.28 6.56
N GLY A 498 -11.98 -15.54 6.25
CA GLY A 498 -10.61 -15.93 6.61
C GLY A 498 -10.18 -17.25 5.96
N LYS A 499 -10.90 -17.71 4.94
CA LYS A 499 -10.65 -18.96 4.22
C LYS A 499 -11.20 -18.84 2.80
N LEU A 500 -10.63 -19.62 1.90
CA LEU A 500 -11.14 -19.80 0.56
C LEU A 500 -11.34 -21.27 0.24
N ASP A 501 -12.26 -21.57 -0.67
CA ASP A 501 -12.51 -22.92 -1.20
C ASP A 501 -11.51 -23.29 -2.31
N TYR A 502 -10.23 -23.01 -2.05
CA TYR A 502 -9.10 -23.40 -2.89
C TYR A 502 -8.09 -24.14 -2.03
N GLU A 503 -7.28 -24.97 -2.70
CA GLU A 503 -6.20 -25.68 -2.04
C GLU A 503 -5.21 -24.69 -1.39
N LYS A 504 -4.85 -24.95 -0.14
CA LYS A 504 -3.80 -24.19 0.55
C LYS A 504 -2.46 -24.42 -0.13
N SER A 505 -1.55 -23.45 0.02
CA SER A 505 -0.19 -23.49 -0.50
C SER A 505 0.52 -24.83 -0.22
N GLY A 506 0.56 -25.23 1.05
CA GLY A 506 1.18 -26.49 1.47
C GLY A 506 2.66 -26.62 1.07
N PRO A 507 3.24 -27.83 1.17
CA PRO A 507 4.63 -28.08 0.82
C PRO A 507 4.90 -27.96 -0.69
N ASN A 508 3.89 -28.20 -1.53
CA ASN A 508 4.00 -28.14 -2.98
C ASN A 508 3.84 -26.71 -3.54
N ARG A 509 3.57 -25.71 -2.67
CA ARG A 509 3.21 -24.35 -3.06
C ARG A 509 2.14 -24.32 -4.16
N ASN A 510 1.01 -24.98 -3.89
CA ASN A 510 -0.15 -24.95 -4.77
C ASN A 510 -0.64 -23.51 -4.90
N TYR A 511 -1.01 -23.12 -6.12
CA TYR A 511 -1.50 -21.77 -6.41
C TYR A 511 -2.59 -21.80 -7.49
N VAL A 512 -3.28 -20.68 -7.67
CA VAL A 512 -4.30 -20.52 -8.70
C VAL A 512 -3.94 -19.33 -9.61
N GLU A 513 -3.93 -19.54 -10.92
CA GLU A 513 -3.80 -18.44 -11.87
C GLU A 513 -5.18 -17.82 -12.14
N ILE A 514 -5.22 -16.50 -12.13
CA ILE A 514 -6.40 -15.70 -12.42
C ILE A 514 -6.28 -15.20 -13.86
N ASP A 515 -7.06 -15.83 -14.73
CA ASP A 515 -7.35 -15.37 -16.09
C ASP A 515 -8.88 -15.48 -16.29
N LYS A 516 -9.36 -15.49 -17.53
CA LYS A 516 -10.76 -15.75 -17.88
C LYS A 516 -11.30 -17.05 -17.27
N GLU A 517 -10.41 -18.00 -17.02
CA GLU A 517 -10.67 -19.21 -16.26
C GLU A 517 -9.64 -19.30 -15.14
N LEU A 518 -10.04 -19.88 -14.00
CA LEU A 518 -9.13 -20.15 -12.89
C LEU A 518 -8.43 -21.49 -13.11
N THR A 519 -7.12 -21.48 -13.23
CA THR A 519 -6.31 -22.70 -13.41
C THR A 519 -5.47 -22.99 -12.17
N LYS A 520 -5.25 -24.26 -11.87
CA LYS A 520 -4.45 -24.69 -10.71
C LYS A 520 -3.02 -24.97 -11.13
N GLY A 521 -2.06 -24.53 -10.32
CA GLY A 521 -0.65 -24.81 -10.50
C GLY A 521 0.04 -25.27 -9.22
N GLN A 522 1.28 -25.70 -9.36
CA GLN A 522 2.17 -26.12 -8.26
C GLN A 522 3.56 -25.52 -8.44
N ASN A 523 4.40 -25.64 -7.41
CA ASN A 523 5.76 -25.12 -7.40
C ASN A 523 5.83 -23.60 -7.61
N TRP A 524 4.87 -22.86 -7.03
CA TRP A 524 4.79 -21.40 -7.17
C TRP A 524 6.16 -20.75 -6.93
N ARG A 525 6.68 -20.13 -8.00
CA ARG A 525 7.97 -19.40 -8.06
C ARG A 525 9.20 -20.20 -7.63
N SER A 526 9.27 -21.48 -7.98
CA SER A 526 10.43 -22.34 -7.66
C SER A 526 11.76 -21.84 -8.23
N ALA A 527 11.78 -21.29 -9.44
CA ALA A 527 13.00 -20.74 -10.04
C ALA A 527 13.57 -19.55 -9.23
N ALA A 528 12.69 -18.66 -8.75
CA ALA A 528 13.09 -17.55 -7.89
C ALA A 528 13.65 -18.02 -6.56
N ASP A 529 13.03 -19.04 -5.97
CA ASP A 529 13.48 -19.63 -4.73
C ASP A 529 14.86 -20.29 -4.88
N GLU A 530 15.03 -21.14 -5.88
CA GLU A 530 16.29 -21.83 -6.15
C GLU A 530 17.41 -20.83 -6.46
N VAL A 531 17.16 -19.86 -7.34
CA VAL A 531 18.20 -18.90 -7.75
C VAL A 531 18.53 -17.94 -6.61
N PHE A 532 17.54 -17.21 -6.09
CA PHE A 532 17.81 -16.06 -5.22
C PHE A 532 17.83 -16.39 -3.72
N ASN A 533 17.10 -17.43 -3.27
CA ASN A 533 17.08 -17.81 -1.86
C ASN A 533 18.03 -18.97 -1.52
N GLU A 534 18.49 -19.74 -2.52
CA GLU A 534 19.39 -20.89 -2.28
C GLU A 534 20.77 -20.70 -2.91
N LYS A 535 20.87 -20.41 -4.22
CA LYS A 535 22.16 -20.35 -4.93
C LYS A 535 22.89 -19.02 -4.77
N VAL A 536 22.21 -17.88 -4.90
CA VAL A 536 22.82 -16.56 -4.69
C VAL A 536 23.46 -16.46 -3.30
N PRO A 537 22.82 -16.92 -2.21
CA PRO A 537 23.45 -16.85 -0.90
C PRO A 537 24.73 -17.68 -0.73
N GLN A 538 24.90 -18.75 -1.51
CA GLN A 538 26.15 -19.52 -1.53
C GLN A 538 27.32 -18.75 -2.18
N VAL A 539 27.02 -17.72 -2.96
CA VAL A 539 28.01 -16.87 -3.62
C VAL A 539 28.31 -15.62 -2.80
N VAL A 540 27.28 -14.97 -2.25
CA VAL A 540 27.42 -13.63 -1.64
C VAL A 540 27.13 -13.57 -0.14
N GLY A 541 26.79 -14.70 0.49
CA GLY A 541 26.27 -14.74 1.86
C GLY A 541 24.79 -14.38 1.92
N GLU A 542 24.28 -13.95 3.07
CA GLU A 542 22.87 -13.57 3.22
C GLU A 542 22.43 -12.57 2.14
N PHE A 543 21.30 -12.86 1.49
CA PHE A 543 20.76 -12.04 0.40
C PHE A 543 19.24 -11.83 0.55
N PRO A 544 18.74 -10.58 0.49
CA PRO A 544 19.52 -9.35 0.50
C PRO A 544 20.33 -9.22 1.82
N PRO A 545 21.58 -8.71 1.79
CA PRO A 545 22.40 -8.55 2.98
C PRO A 545 21.78 -7.49 3.89
N LEU A 546 21.14 -7.94 4.96
CA LEU A 546 20.56 -7.07 5.99
C LEU A 546 21.51 -7.02 7.18
N THR A 547 22.42 -6.05 7.20
CA THR A 547 23.42 -5.90 8.26
C THR A 547 23.05 -4.79 9.24
N ILE A 548 23.22 -5.07 10.54
CA ILE A 548 23.25 -4.06 11.59
C ILE A 548 24.19 -4.55 12.70
N SER A 549 25.01 -3.64 13.21
CA SER A 549 25.81 -3.88 14.41
C SER A 549 24.93 -4.03 15.64
N LYS A 550 25.43 -4.75 16.66
CA LYS A 550 24.74 -4.90 17.94
C LYS A 550 24.58 -3.54 18.63
N GLU A 551 25.54 -2.65 18.45
CA GLU A 551 25.56 -1.28 18.93
C GLU A 551 24.41 -0.48 18.32
N SER A 552 24.27 -0.48 16.99
CA SER A 552 23.18 0.20 16.29
C SER A 552 21.81 -0.38 16.67
N LEU A 553 21.69 -1.70 16.82
CA LEU A 553 20.44 -2.32 17.26
C LEU A 553 20.05 -1.89 18.69
N ASN A 554 21.00 -1.81 19.62
CA ASN A 554 20.75 -1.34 20.98
C ASN A 554 20.36 0.14 21.00
N MET A 555 21.03 0.98 20.20
CA MET A 555 20.67 2.39 20.03
C MET A 555 19.22 2.53 19.53
N LEU A 556 18.82 1.74 18.53
CA LEU A 556 17.45 1.75 18.01
C LEU A 556 16.44 1.34 19.08
N LYS A 557 16.72 0.32 19.90
CA LYS A 557 15.82 -0.11 21.01
C LYS A 557 15.59 1.01 22.03
N GLU A 558 16.63 1.75 22.41
CA GLU A 558 16.48 2.92 23.29
C GLU A 558 15.67 4.03 22.62
N LEU A 559 15.99 4.36 21.35
CA LEU A 559 15.26 5.36 20.58
C LEU A 559 13.77 5.00 20.46
N GLY A 560 13.47 3.74 20.16
CA GLY A 560 12.13 3.24 20.03
C GLY A 560 11.32 3.39 21.32
N SER A 561 11.92 3.06 22.46
CA SER A 561 11.29 3.25 23.79
C SER A 561 10.95 4.72 24.05
N LYS A 562 11.88 5.65 23.77
CA LYS A 562 11.65 7.10 23.93
C LYS A 562 10.57 7.61 22.96
N THR A 563 10.66 7.18 21.71
CA THR A 563 9.72 7.51 20.63
C THR A 563 8.30 7.09 20.99
N LEU A 564 8.10 5.88 21.51
CA LEU A 564 6.79 5.38 21.93
C LEU A 564 6.23 6.15 23.13
N ASN A 565 7.05 6.46 24.12
CA ASN A 565 6.59 7.24 25.28
C ASN A 565 6.13 8.64 24.87
N LYS A 566 6.90 9.31 24.01
CA LYS A 566 6.56 10.62 23.44
C LYS A 566 5.32 10.55 22.55
N TRP A 567 5.19 9.51 21.72
CA TRP A 567 4.04 9.37 20.83
C TRP A 567 2.75 9.12 21.62
N LYS A 568 2.79 8.28 22.66
CA LYS A 568 1.63 7.99 23.52
C LYS A 568 1.15 9.23 24.28
N SER A 569 2.05 10.11 24.72
CA SER A 569 1.68 11.29 25.51
C SER A 569 0.89 12.35 24.73
N VAL A 570 0.92 12.31 23.39
CA VAL A 570 0.20 13.24 22.52
C VAL A 570 -1.07 12.65 21.90
N GLN A 571 -1.42 11.40 22.24
CA GLN A 571 -2.67 10.78 21.79
C GLN A 571 -3.84 11.19 22.69
N CYS A 572 -5.05 11.16 22.14
CA CYS A 572 -6.25 11.43 22.92
C CYS A 572 -6.49 10.32 23.94
N ASN A 573 -6.84 10.68 25.18
CA ASN A 573 -7.29 9.72 26.18
C ASN A 573 -8.75 9.31 25.91
N SER A 574 -9.16 8.14 26.38
CA SER A 574 -10.54 7.66 26.23
C SER A 574 -11.59 8.63 26.83
N SER A 575 -11.22 9.34 27.91
CA SER A 575 -12.08 10.32 28.57
C SER A 575 -12.32 11.59 27.74
N THR A 576 -11.36 12.05 26.94
CA THR A 576 -11.53 13.24 26.08
C THR A 576 -12.38 12.95 24.83
N ARG A 577 -12.49 11.68 24.42
CA ARG A 577 -13.40 11.26 23.35
C ARG A 577 -14.84 11.11 23.82
N GLN A 578 -15.08 10.69 25.08
CA GLN A 578 -16.43 10.48 25.62
C GLN A 578 -17.14 11.77 26.07
N SER A 579 -16.42 12.75 26.64
CA SER A 579 -17.03 14.00 27.16
C SER A 579 -17.73 14.85 26.09
N ALA A 580 -17.40 14.62 24.81
CA ALA A 580 -18.03 15.26 23.66
C ALA A 580 -19.43 14.71 23.33
N SER A 581 -19.73 13.48 23.75
CA SER A 581 -21.02 12.82 23.48
C SER A 581 -22.14 13.22 24.44
N THR A 582 -21.79 13.79 25.60
CA THR A 582 -22.71 14.14 26.70
C THR A 582 -22.91 15.64 26.90
N SER A 583 -22.22 16.51 26.16
CA SER A 583 -22.35 17.97 26.31
C SER A 583 -23.33 18.55 25.29
N THR A 584 -24.63 18.27 25.45
CA THR A 584 -25.68 19.16 24.91
C THR A 584 -26.93 19.08 25.80
N VAL A 585 -27.38 20.25 26.24
CA VAL A 585 -28.58 20.56 27.04
C VAL A 585 -28.44 20.43 28.58
N LEU A 586 -27.68 21.34 29.18
CA LEU A 586 -28.12 21.98 30.43
C LEU A 586 -28.27 23.48 30.14
N THR A 587 -29.41 23.84 29.56
CA THR A 587 -29.84 25.23 29.46
C THR A 587 -30.15 25.72 30.87
N ILE A 588 -29.41 26.72 31.31
CA ILE A 588 -29.64 27.50 32.52
C ILE A 588 -31.05 28.07 32.46
N ILE A 589 -31.98 27.49 33.22
CA ILE A 589 -33.25 28.14 33.55
C ILE A 589 -32.98 28.96 34.81
N CYS A 590 -32.71 30.25 34.63
CA CYS A 590 -32.79 31.23 35.70
C CYS A 590 -33.10 32.61 35.11
N PHE A 591 -34.20 33.19 35.62
CA PHE A 591 -34.68 34.58 35.45
C PHE A 591 -35.34 34.98 34.12
N LEU A 592 -36.68 35.01 34.12
CA LEU A 592 -37.49 36.25 34.10
C LEU A 592 -38.99 35.92 33.89
N ALA A 593 -39.79 36.02 34.95
CA ALA A 593 -41.24 36.18 34.87
C ALA A 593 -41.76 36.90 36.13
N VAL A 594 -41.72 38.24 36.09
CA VAL A 594 -42.56 39.13 36.88
C VAL A 594 -43.18 40.09 35.86
N LEU A 595 -44.51 40.25 35.90
CA LEU A 595 -45.40 41.02 35.01
C LEU A 595 -46.00 40.26 33.81
N TYR A 596 -47.02 39.42 34.02
CA TYR A 596 -48.46 39.78 33.93
C TYR A 596 -49.32 38.56 34.27
#